data_AF-A0A4Q5NT03-F1
#
_entry.id   AF-A0A4Q5NT03-F1
#
_cell.length_a   1.000
_cell.length_b   1.000
_cell.length_c   1.000
_cell.angle_alpha   90.00
_cell.angle_beta   90.00
_cell.angle_gamma   90.00
#
_symmetry.space_group_name_H-M   'P 1'
#
loop_
_entity.id
_entity.type
_entity.pdbx_description
1 polymer ?
#
loop_
_entity_poly.entity_id
_entity_poly.type
_entity_poly.pdbx_seq_one_letter_code
_entity_poly.pdbx_strand_id
1 'polypeptide(L)'
;MSTSADPDYLRSLLCDLQDSIRDALLAARTQNDATEFARVAGQTSADTIYAIDRVSEEAIMEWFARQWPTSEPVELVMEGLEDGESVCFPDSVRVEDTKWKCILDPIDGTRGIMYDKRSAWSLAALAPQKGEATDLRDITIAAMSELPTSKAYLADQVSGVRGCGRDGLVCERINVLDGSKTAWIPQPSTAQDFRHGFAALARFFPEGKALMAGVEEELWDELIGLNSSPSPVIFDDQYISTGGQMFEILVGHDRMQGDLRPLAYARLGFDSSLVCHPYDICTAFLLQEAGGIVEAPDGTALSAPLDTTSSVVWMAFANETLAEQVRPVLRRLVKEHF
;
A
#
# COMPACT_ATOMS: atom_id res chain seq x y z
N MET A 1 7.22 16.84 -30.61
CA MET A 1 7.24 16.45 -29.19
C MET A 1 5.79 16.29 -28.79
N SER A 2 5.29 15.05 -28.67
CA SER A 2 3.95 14.82 -28.15
C SER A 2 3.93 15.30 -26.71
N THR A 3 3.08 16.26 -26.38
CA THR A 3 2.77 16.59 -24.99
C THR A 3 2.27 15.32 -24.31
N SER A 4 2.78 15.00 -23.12
CA SER A 4 2.22 13.94 -22.29
C SER A 4 0.75 14.23 -22.01
N ALA A 5 -0.05 13.17 -21.83
CA ALA A 5 -1.42 13.31 -21.35
C ALA A 5 -1.47 14.13 -20.05
N ASP A 6 -2.63 14.74 -19.83
CA ASP A 6 -2.95 15.41 -18.58
C ASP A 6 -2.78 14.42 -17.40
N PRO A 7 -1.95 14.73 -16.39
CA PRO A 7 -1.79 13.88 -15.21
C PRO A 7 -3.12 13.53 -14.54
N ASP A 8 -4.11 14.42 -14.57
CA ASP A 8 -5.43 14.15 -14.00
C ASP A 8 -6.23 13.10 -14.79
N TYR A 9 -6.04 13.04 -16.11
CA TYR A 9 -6.64 12.00 -16.94
C TYR A 9 -6.00 10.63 -16.66
N LEU A 10 -4.67 10.57 -16.50
CA LEU A 10 -4.00 9.33 -16.11
C LEU A 10 -4.39 8.88 -14.69
N ARG A 11 -4.56 9.84 -13.76
CA ARG A 11 -5.08 9.56 -12.42
C ARG A 11 -6.48 8.95 -12.47
N SER A 12 -7.39 9.51 -13.27
CA SER A 12 -8.75 8.95 -13.39
C SER A 12 -8.76 7.55 -13.99
N LEU A 13 -7.83 7.25 -14.91
CA LEU A 13 -7.67 5.90 -15.44
C LEU A 13 -7.26 4.88 -14.36
N LEU A 14 -6.40 5.25 -13.41
CA LEU A 14 -6.08 4.38 -12.27
C LEU A 14 -7.30 4.14 -11.38
N CYS A 15 -8.11 5.18 -11.12
CA CYS A 15 -9.37 5.05 -10.38
C CYS A 15 -10.34 4.09 -11.09
N ASP A 16 -10.51 4.24 -12.41
CA ASP A 16 -11.40 3.40 -13.22
C ASP A 16 -10.94 1.94 -13.26
N LEU A 17 -9.62 1.69 -13.31
CA LEU A 17 -9.05 0.35 -13.19
C LEU A 17 -9.40 -0.28 -11.83
N GLN A 18 -9.23 0.46 -10.74
CA GLN A 18 -9.49 -0.04 -9.40
C GLN A 18 -10.99 -0.23 -9.12
N ASP A 19 -11.85 0.61 -9.70
CA ASP A 19 -13.30 0.39 -9.73
C ASP A 19 -13.62 -0.96 -10.41
N SER A 20 -12.98 -1.26 -11.55
CA SER A 20 -13.15 -2.54 -12.24
C SER A 20 -12.67 -3.74 -11.41
N ILE A 21 -11.53 -3.62 -10.71
CA ILE A 21 -11.00 -4.68 -9.82
C ILE A 21 -11.97 -4.93 -8.66
N ARG A 22 -12.45 -3.86 -7.98
CA ARG A 22 -13.42 -3.96 -6.90
C ARG A 22 -14.69 -4.67 -7.37
N ASP A 23 -15.24 -4.24 -8.50
CA ASP A 23 -16.52 -4.78 -9.00
C ASP A 23 -16.37 -6.25 -9.42
N ALA A 24 -15.23 -6.64 -10.01
CA ALA A 24 -14.90 -8.03 -10.31
C ALA A 24 -14.81 -8.89 -9.02
N LEU A 25 -14.16 -8.37 -7.97
CA LEU A 25 -14.05 -9.03 -6.67
C LEU A 25 -15.42 -9.23 -6.00
N LEU A 26 -16.28 -8.20 -6.02
CA LEU A 26 -17.64 -8.29 -5.48
C LEU A 26 -18.51 -9.28 -6.27
N ALA A 27 -18.39 -9.30 -7.59
CA ALA A 27 -19.08 -10.26 -8.45
C ALA A 27 -18.61 -11.70 -8.17
N ALA A 28 -17.29 -11.92 -8.07
CA ALA A 28 -16.72 -13.23 -7.77
C ALA A 28 -17.18 -13.76 -6.40
N ARG A 29 -17.28 -12.90 -5.38
CA ARG A 29 -17.80 -13.26 -4.05
C ARG A 29 -19.27 -13.67 -4.06
N THR A 30 -20.07 -13.06 -4.93
CA THR A 30 -21.50 -13.40 -5.06
C THR A 30 -21.70 -14.75 -5.75
N GLN A 31 -20.76 -15.15 -6.62
CA GLN A 31 -20.87 -16.34 -7.46
C GLN A 31 -20.22 -17.60 -6.87
N ASN A 32 -19.25 -17.47 -5.96
CA ASN A 32 -18.47 -18.58 -5.42
C ASN A 32 -18.75 -18.81 -3.93
N ASP A 33 -18.65 -20.07 -3.49
CA ASP A 33 -18.64 -20.40 -2.06
C ASP A 33 -17.32 -19.92 -1.43
N ALA A 34 -17.37 -19.46 -0.18
CA ALA A 34 -16.19 -18.91 0.55
C ALA A 34 -14.99 -19.88 0.59
N THR A 35 -15.22 -21.19 0.44
CA THR A 35 -14.16 -22.21 0.44
C THR A 35 -13.39 -22.26 -0.90
N GLU A 36 -14.03 -21.94 -2.02
CA GLU A 36 -13.36 -21.85 -3.33
C GLU A 36 -12.56 -20.56 -3.47
N PHE A 37 -13.07 -19.47 -2.87
CA PHE A 37 -12.43 -18.16 -2.84
C PHE A 37 -11.09 -18.14 -2.08
N ALA A 38 -10.96 -18.97 -1.04
CA ALA A 38 -9.76 -19.09 -0.21
C ALA A 38 -8.72 -20.10 -0.74
N ARG A 39 -8.95 -20.72 -1.90
CA ARG A 39 -8.08 -21.79 -2.42
C ARG A 39 -6.77 -21.22 -2.96
N VAL A 40 -5.65 -21.83 -2.58
CA VAL A 40 -4.34 -21.52 -3.17
C VAL A 40 -4.35 -21.87 -4.66
N ALA A 41 -3.95 -20.91 -5.50
CA ALA A 41 -3.89 -21.02 -6.96
C ALA A 41 -2.46 -21.21 -7.50
N GLY A 42 -1.42 -20.74 -6.78
CA GLY A 42 -0.02 -20.86 -7.17
C GLY A 42 0.96 -20.26 -6.15
N GLN A 43 2.23 -20.15 -6.51
CA GLN A 43 3.29 -19.42 -5.78
C GLN A 43 4.16 -18.66 -6.80
N THR A 44 4.41 -17.37 -6.59
CA THR A 44 5.47 -16.60 -7.26
C THR A 44 6.72 -16.55 -6.39
N SER A 45 7.78 -15.86 -6.84
CA SER A 45 8.94 -15.54 -6.00
C SER A 45 8.60 -14.58 -4.84
N ALA A 46 7.52 -13.79 -4.97
CA ALA A 46 7.10 -12.78 -4.01
C ALA A 46 6.05 -13.28 -3.00
N ASP A 47 5.05 -14.07 -3.40
CA ASP A 47 4.03 -14.60 -2.47
C ASP A 47 3.26 -15.83 -3.04
N THR A 48 2.42 -16.43 -2.20
CA THR A 48 1.40 -17.42 -2.56
C THR A 48 0.22 -16.73 -3.24
N ILE A 49 -0.04 -17.12 -4.49
CA ILE A 49 -1.21 -16.66 -5.28
C ILE A 49 -2.44 -17.45 -4.85
N TYR A 50 -3.53 -16.77 -4.51
CA TYR A 50 -4.84 -17.36 -4.23
C TYR A 50 -5.77 -17.23 -5.44
N ALA A 51 -6.87 -17.99 -5.44
CA ALA A 51 -7.83 -18.00 -6.56
C ALA A 51 -8.45 -16.62 -6.82
N ILE A 52 -8.54 -15.77 -5.80
CA ILE A 52 -9.01 -14.39 -5.90
C ILE A 52 -8.07 -13.52 -6.75
N ASP A 53 -6.77 -13.74 -6.68
CA ASP A 53 -5.77 -12.91 -7.37
C ASP A 53 -5.83 -13.15 -8.89
N ARG A 54 -6.02 -14.40 -9.33
CA ARG A 54 -6.17 -14.75 -10.76
C ARG A 54 -7.39 -14.14 -11.44
N VAL A 55 -8.49 -14.00 -10.71
CA VAL A 55 -9.70 -13.35 -11.25
C VAL A 55 -9.42 -11.88 -11.56
N SER A 56 -8.58 -11.26 -10.74
CA SER A 56 -8.13 -9.88 -10.95
C SER A 56 -7.14 -9.77 -12.10
N GLU A 57 -6.17 -10.69 -12.21
CA GLU A 57 -5.13 -10.66 -13.27
C GLU A 57 -5.72 -10.58 -14.68
N GLU A 58 -6.60 -11.51 -15.07
CA GLU A 58 -7.21 -11.51 -16.41
C GLU A 58 -8.01 -10.22 -16.68
N ALA A 59 -8.78 -9.77 -15.69
CA ALA A 59 -9.58 -8.55 -15.79
C ALA A 59 -8.70 -7.30 -15.95
N ILE A 60 -7.56 -7.25 -15.28
CA ILE A 60 -6.59 -6.15 -15.39
C ILE A 60 -5.99 -6.10 -16.79
N MET A 61 -5.54 -7.24 -17.31
CA MET A 61 -4.94 -7.33 -18.65
C MET A 61 -5.95 -6.91 -19.73
N GLU A 62 -7.20 -7.39 -19.64
CA GLU A 62 -8.28 -6.98 -20.54
C GLU A 62 -8.60 -5.49 -20.42
N TRP A 63 -8.62 -4.95 -19.20
CA TRP A 63 -8.89 -3.53 -18.97
C TRP A 63 -7.81 -2.67 -19.63
N PHE A 64 -6.53 -2.96 -19.43
CA PHE A 64 -5.44 -2.21 -20.04
C PHE A 64 -5.50 -2.30 -21.57
N ALA A 65 -5.70 -3.49 -22.14
CA ALA A 65 -5.79 -3.67 -23.58
C ALA A 65 -6.94 -2.88 -24.22
N ARG A 66 -8.03 -2.65 -23.48
CA ARG A 66 -9.24 -1.98 -23.99
C ARG A 66 -9.31 -0.49 -23.69
N GLN A 67 -8.84 -0.07 -22.52
CA GLN A 67 -9.05 1.28 -21.98
C GLN A 67 -7.78 2.12 -21.95
N TRP A 68 -6.59 1.50 -21.85
CA TRP A 68 -5.36 2.27 -21.73
C TRP A 68 -5.02 2.99 -23.05
N PRO A 69 -4.77 4.31 -23.01
CA PRO A 69 -4.57 5.08 -24.23
C PRO A 69 -3.25 4.69 -24.91
N THR A 70 -3.34 4.28 -26.18
CA THR A 70 -2.17 3.93 -27.00
C THR A 70 -1.15 5.06 -27.15
N SER A 71 -1.57 6.32 -26.93
CA SER A 71 -0.68 7.49 -26.93
C SER A 71 0.18 7.62 -25.68
N GLU A 72 -0.14 6.90 -24.61
CA GLU A 72 0.60 6.91 -23.34
C GLU A 72 1.14 5.51 -23.02
N PRO A 73 2.01 4.94 -23.87
CA PRO A 73 2.43 3.55 -23.70
C PRO A 73 3.03 3.31 -22.31
N VAL A 74 2.70 2.17 -21.71
CA VAL A 74 3.02 1.86 -20.32
C VAL A 74 3.56 0.44 -20.18
N GLU A 75 4.55 0.27 -19.32
CA GLU A 75 4.98 -1.01 -18.78
C GLU A 75 4.19 -1.28 -17.48
N LEU A 76 3.59 -2.46 -17.34
CA LEU A 76 2.90 -2.91 -16.13
C LEU A 76 3.85 -3.78 -15.30
N VAL A 77 4.05 -3.39 -14.04
CA VAL A 77 4.74 -4.14 -12.99
C VAL A 77 3.69 -4.49 -11.94
N MET A 78 3.33 -5.75 -11.82
CA MET A 78 2.19 -6.15 -10.99
C MET A 78 2.54 -7.41 -10.19
N GLU A 79 2.10 -7.45 -8.93
CA GLU A 79 2.10 -8.68 -8.15
C GLU A 79 1.33 -9.79 -8.89
N GLY A 80 1.86 -11.02 -8.88
CA GLY A 80 1.22 -12.17 -9.53
C GLY A 80 1.67 -12.44 -10.97
N LEU A 81 2.29 -11.48 -11.66
CA LEU A 81 2.95 -11.73 -12.95
C LEU A 81 4.18 -12.63 -12.77
N GLU A 82 4.47 -13.47 -13.77
CA GLU A 82 5.67 -14.31 -13.75
C GLU A 82 6.94 -13.45 -13.82
N ASP A 83 7.95 -13.79 -13.00
CA ASP A 83 9.20 -13.04 -12.94
C ASP A 83 9.87 -12.92 -14.32
N GLY A 84 10.15 -11.69 -14.72
CA GLY A 84 10.81 -11.39 -16.00
C GLY A 84 9.86 -11.27 -17.19
N GLU A 85 8.54 -11.41 -16.99
CA GLU A 85 7.56 -11.05 -18.01
C GLU A 85 7.39 -9.52 -18.04
N SER A 86 7.88 -8.89 -19.12
CA SER A 86 7.61 -7.49 -19.38
C SER A 86 6.27 -7.33 -20.08
N VAL A 87 5.24 -6.91 -19.34
CA VAL A 87 3.92 -6.62 -19.87
C VAL A 87 3.83 -5.15 -20.28
N CYS A 88 3.49 -4.88 -21.54
CA CYS A 88 3.36 -3.52 -22.06
C CYS A 88 2.00 -3.29 -22.71
N PHE A 89 1.52 -2.05 -22.63
CA PHE A 89 0.29 -1.62 -23.30
C PHE A 89 0.55 -0.35 -24.13
N PRO A 90 0.31 -0.38 -25.45
CA PRO A 90 -0.06 -1.55 -26.26
C PRO A 90 1.00 -2.67 -26.24
N ASP A 91 0.58 -3.92 -26.45
CA ASP A 91 1.42 -5.13 -26.45
C ASP A 91 2.58 -5.10 -27.46
N SER A 92 2.39 -4.37 -28.56
CA SER A 92 3.40 -4.15 -29.60
C SER A 92 4.55 -3.22 -29.20
N VAL A 93 4.45 -2.50 -28.07
CA VAL A 93 5.45 -1.54 -27.61
C VAL A 93 6.49 -2.24 -26.74
N ARG A 94 7.77 -1.93 -26.98
CA ARG A 94 8.87 -2.44 -26.14
C ARG A 94 8.97 -1.61 -24.87
N VAL A 95 9.42 -2.21 -23.77
CA VAL A 95 9.60 -1.52 -22.47
C VAL A 95 10.33 -0.18 -22.60
N GLU A 96 11.45 -0.15 -23.32
CA GLU A 96 12.27 1.06 -23.51
C GLU A 96 11.58 2.18 -24.32
N ASP A 97 10.49 1.85 -25.03
CA ASP A 97 9.68 2.78 -25.80
C ASP A 97 8.40 3.21 -25.04
N THR A 98 8.17 2.68 -23.83
CA THR A 98 7.07 3.11 -22.95
C THR A 98 7.38 4.47 -22.32
N LYS A 99 6.33 5.26 -22.08
CA LYS A 99 6.42 6.55 -21.36
C LYS A 99 6.32 6.39 -19.86
N TRP A 100 5.57 5.37 -19.43
CA TRP A 100 5.19 5.17 -18.03
C TRP A 100 5.59 3.76 -17.58
N LYS A 101 5.95 3.66 -16.30
CA LYS A 101 5.96 2.41 -15.57
C LYS A 101 4.81 2.47 -14.56
N CYS A 102 3.85 1.57 -14.70
CA CYS A 102 2.72 1.41 -13.80
C CYS A 102 3.01 0.26 -12.83
N ILE A 103 3.08 0.57 -11.54
CA ILE A 103 3.18 -0.45 -10.50
C ILE A 103 1.81 -0.68 -9.86
N LEU A 104 1.44 -1.94 -9.66
CA LEU A 104 0.09 -2.33 -9.23
C LEU A 104 0.14 -3.48 -8.22
N ASP A 105 -0.50 -3.26 -7.08
CA ASP A 105 -1.00 -4.32 -6.21
C ASP A 105 -2.52 -4.46 -6.45
N PRO A 106 -2.98 -5.56 -7.05
CA PRO A 106 -4.40 -5.74 -7.29
C PRO A 106 -5.19 -5.90 -5.99
N ILE A 107 -4.63 -6.57 -4.96
CA ILE A 107 -5.31 -6.91 -3.70
C ILE A 107 -4.30 -6.94 -2.53
N ASP A 108 -3.92 -5.76 -2.04
CA ASP A 108 -3.16 -5.61 -0.82
C ASP A 108 -4.03 -6.01 0.38
N GLY A 109 -3.66 -7.11 1.04
CA GLY A 109 -4.43 -7.73 2.11
C GLY A 109 -5.30 -8.90 1.68
N THR A 110 -4.92 -9.62 0.62
CA THR A 110 -5.56 -10.89 0.16
C THR A 110 -5.92 -11.84 1.32
N ARG A 111 -5.01 -12.01 2.30
CA ARG A 111 -5.25 -12.89 3.47
C ARG A 111 -6.40 -12.44 4.37
N GLY A 112 -6.67 -11.14 4.49
CA GLY A 112 -7.80 -10.63 5.25
C GLY A 112 -9.10 -10.78 4.49
N ILE A 113 -9.10 -10.35 3.24
CA ILE A 113 -10.30 -10.31 2.39
C ILE A 113 -10.74 -11.71 1.96
N MET A 114 -9.85 -12.69 1.78
CA MET A 114 -10.22 -14.06 1.45
C MET A 114 -11.11 -14.73 2.51
N TYR A 115 -11.00 -14.31 3.78
CA TYR A 115 -11.85 -14.77 4.89
C TYR A 115 -12.95 -13.78 5.28
N ASP A 116 -13.15 -12.74 4.45
CA ASP A 116 -14.06 -11.64 4.71
C ASP A 116 -13.85 -10.94 6.07
N LYS A 117 -12.59 -10.93 6.53
CA LYS A 117 -12.23 -10.49 7.89
C LYS A 117 -12.10 -8.98 7.99
N ARG A 118 -11.44 -8.36 7.02
CA ARG A 118 -11.17 -6.93 6.91
C ARG A 118 -11.08 -6.57 5.44
N SER A 119 -11.30 -5.29 5.12
CA SER A 119 -11.12 -4.79 3.76
C SER A 119 -9.68 -5.01 3.29
N ALA A 120 -9.52 -5.19 1.99
CA ALA A 120 -8.23 -5.11 1.30
C ALA A 120 -8.18 -3.78 0.54
N TRP A 121 -7.09 -3.54 -0.20
CA TRP A 121 -6.92 -2.35 -1.02
C TRP A 121 -6.36 -2.71 -2.39
N SER A 122 -6.82 -2.05 -3.45
CA SER A 122 -6.11 -2.05 -4.73
C SER A 122 -5.24 -0.80 -4.79
N LEU A 123 -3.96 -0.95 -5.13
CA LEU A 123 -2.94 0.10 -5.09
C LEU A 123 -2.28 0.24 -6.45
N ALA A 124 -2.30 1.43 -7.04
CA ALA A 124 -1.72 1.66 -8.35
C ALA A 124 -0.98 2.99 -8.38
N ALA A 125 0.17 3.01 -9.06
CA ALA A 125 0.95 4.23 -9.23
C ALA A 125 1.71 4.28 -10.56
N LEU A 126 1.92 5.49 -11.06
CA LEU A 126 2.68 5.76 -12.29
C LEU A 126 3.94 6.56 -12.00
N ALA A 127 5.05 6.10 -12.56
CA ALA A 127 6.30 6.83 -12.66
C ALA A 127 6.68 7.04 -14.13
N PRO A 128 7.31 8.16 -14.51
CA PRO A 128 7.95 8.28 -15.81
C PRO A 128 8.96 7.16 -16.03
N GLN A 129 8.95 6.55 -17.21
CA GLN A 129 9.82 5.42 -17.53
C GLN A 129 11.29 5.85 -17.56
N LYS A 130 12.12 5.19 -16.74
CA LYS A 130 13.58 5.37 -16.67
C LYS A 130 14.34 4.03 -16.75
N GLY A 131 13.67 2.97 -17.19
CA GLY A 131 14.20 1.62 -17.24
C GLY A 131 14.42 1.06 -15.83
N GLU A 132 15.54 0.37 -15.63
CA GLU A 132 15.95 -0.19 -14.33
C GLU A 132 16.19 0.89 -13.26
N ALA A 133 16.42 2.15 -13.66
CA ALA A 133 16.61 3.27 -12.75
C ALA A 133 15.29 3.87 -12.22
N THR A 134 14.14 3.34 -12.62
CA THR A 134 12.83 3.83 -12.15
C THR A 134 12.63 3.45 -10.68
N ASP A 135 12.42 4.45 -9.82
CA ASP A 135 12.40 4.30 -8.35
C ASP A 135 11.10 4.83 -7.73
N LEU A 136 10.74 4.38 -6.52
CA LEU A 136 9.55 4.85 -5.77
C LEU A 136 9.44 6.38 -5.71
N ARG A 137 10.56 7.09 -5.66
CA ARG A 137 10.63 8.56 -5.65
C ARG A 137 10.17 9.20 -6.96
N ASP A 138 10.17 8.44 -8.04
CA ASP A 138 9.77 8.90 -9.37
C ASP A 138 8.26 8.79 -9.61
N ILE A 139 7.52 8.13 -8.71
CA ILE A 139 6.07 8.05 -8.80
C ILE A 139 5.46 9.45 -8.76
N THR A 140 4.66 9.80 -9.75
CA THR A 140 4.00 11.11 -9.87
C THR A 140 2.49 11.06 -9.76
N ILE A 141 1.86 9.89 -9.94
CA ILE A 141 0.41 9.72 -9.93
C ILE A 141 0.11 8.44 -9.17
N ALA A 142 -0.90 8.45 -8.30
CA ALA A 142 -1.35 7.23 -7.62
C ALA A 142 -2.86 7.24 -7.36
N ALA A 143 -3.40 6.04 -7.20
CA ALA A 143 -4.72 5.78 -6.66
C ALA A 143 -4.68 4.58 -5.71
N MET A 144 -5.53 4.61 -4.68
CA MET A 144 -5.83 3.47 -3.83
C MET A 144 -7.33 3.37 -3.61
N SER A 145 -7.89 2.17 -3.73
CA SER A 145 -9.32 1.91 -3.56
C SER A 145 -9.56 0.78 -2.59
N GLU A 146 -10.44 1.00 -1.63
CA GLU A 146 -10.85 -0.01 -0.67
C GLU A 146 -11.63 -1.13 -1.38
N LEU A 147 -11.29 -2.37 -1.03
CA LEU A 147 -11.97 -3.59 -1.43
C LEU A 147 -12.76 -4.08 -0.20
N PRO A 148 -14.07 -3.77 -0.11
CA PRO A 148 -14.82 -3.93 1.12
C PRO A 148 -15.17 -5.40 1.43
N THR A 149 -15.32 -5.69 2.72
CA THR A 149 -15.93 -6.97 3.18
C THR A 149 -17.40 -7.09 2.74
N SER A 150 -17.96 -8.30 2.73
CA SER A 150 -19.32 -8.57 2.25
C SER A 150 -20.42 -7.87 3.06
N LYS A 151 -20.13 -7.50 4.31
CA LYS A 151 -21.02 -6.74 5.19
C LYS A 151 -20.94 -5.22 4.98
N ALA A 152 -19.90 -4.73 4.32
CA ALA A 152 -19.67 -3.30 4.11
C ALA A 152 -20.25 -2.90 2.75
N TYR A 153 -21.01 -1.80 2.74
CA TYR A 153 -21.58 -1.24 1.51
C TYR A 153 -20.92 0.09 1.10
N LEU A 154 -19.96 0.57 1.89
CA LEU A 154 -19.17 1.77 1.61
C LEU A 154 -17.71 1.35 1.39
N ALA A 155 -17.06 1.97 0.42
CA ALA A 155 -15.65 1.82 0.12
C ALA A 155 -15.04 3.20 -0.17
N ASP A 156 -13.85 3.48 0.34
CA ASP A 156 -13.15 4.72 0.06
C ASP A 156 -12.16 4.59 -1.11
N GLN A 157 -12.05 5.63 -1.93
CA GLN A 157 -11.04 5.76 -2.99
C GLN A 157 -10.30 7.08 -2.81
N VAL A 158 -8.97 7.03 -2.88
CA VAL A 158 -8.09 8.19 -2.75
C VAL A 158 -7.13 8.19 -3.92
N SER A 159 -6.97 9.34 -4.58
CA SER A 159 -6.02 9.48 -5.68
C SER A 159 -5.43 10.89 -5.71
N GLY A 160 -4.31 11.05 -6.42
CA GLY A 160 -3.65 12.34 -6.51
C GLY A 160 -2.49 12.38 -7.49
N VAL A 161 -2.05 13.60 -7.77
CA VAL A 161 -0.83 13.91 -8.50
C VAL A 161 0.16 14.52 -7.51
N ARG A 162 1.40 14.01 -7.51
CA ARG A 162 2.44 14.46 -6.58
C ARG A 162 2.75 15.94 -6.78
N GLY A 163 2.95 16.65 -5.67
CA GLY A 163 3.33 18.06 -5.62
C GLY A 163 2.14 19.03 -5.64
N CYS A 164 0.90 18.52 -5.62
CA CYS A 164 -0.31 19.34 -5.63
C CYS A 164 -0.84 19.68 -4.22
N GLY A 165 -0.22 19.16 -3.17
CA GLY A 165 -0.66 19.30 -1.79
C GLY A 165 -1.99 18.59 -1.52
N ARG A 166 -2.52 18.81 -0.30
CA ARG A 166 -3.81 18.27 0.13
C ARG A 166 -4.95 18.64 -0.81
N ASP A 167 -4.93 19.83 -1.38
CA ASP A 167 -5.97 20.33 -2.29
C ASP A 167 -5.96 19.60 -3.65
N GLY A 168 -4.87 18.91 -3.99
CA GLY A 168 -4.76 18.06 -5.19
C GLY A 168 -5.20 16.61 -4.98
N LEU A 169 -5.59 16.24 -3.76
CA LEU A 169 -6.13 14.91 -3.48
C LEU A 169 -7.61 14.85 -3.87
N VAL A 170 -7.98 13.77 -4.55
CA VAL A 170 -9.37 13.43 -4.84
C VAL A 170 -9.73 12.23 -3.98
N CYS A 171 -10.60 12.46 -3.00
CA CYS A 171 -11.07 11.44 -2.06
C CYS A 171 -12.58 11.27 -2.18
N GLU A 172 -13.02 10.06 -2.52
CA GLU A 172 -14.43 9.71 -2.71
C GLU A 172 -14.79 8.54 -1.81
N ARG A 173 -15.99 8.60 -1.22
CA ARG A 173 -16.66 7.46 -0.59
C ARG A 173 -17.72 6.93 -1.53
N ILE A 174 -17.62 5.67 -1.88
CA ILE A 174 -18.44 5.00 -2.88
C ILE A 174 -19.40 4.05 -2.18
N ASN A 175 -20.70 4.17 -2.47
CA ASN A 175 -21.68 3.17 -2.09
C ASN A 175 -21.72 2.07 -3.15
N VAL A 176 -21.24 0.87 -2.81
CA VAL A 176 -21.10 -0.23 -3.78
C VAL A 176 -22.44 -0.86 -4.21
N LEU A 177 -23.55 -0.47 -3.58
CA LEU A 177 -24.89 -0.95 -3.95
C LEU A 177 -25.51 -0.17 -5.11
N ASP A 178 -25.20 1.13 -5.23
CA ASP A 178 -25.82 2.03 -6.20
C ASP A 178 -24.81 2.90 -6.98
N GLY A 179 -23.53 2.84 -6.65
CA GLY A 179 -22.46 3.59 -7.29
C GLY A 179 -22.39 5.06 -6.90
N SER A 180 -23.21 5.53 -5.95
CA SER A 180 -23.17 6.93 -5.52
C SER A 180 -21.85 7.27 -4.83
N LYS A 181 -21.34 8.48 -5.11
CA LYS A 181 -20.06 8.96 -4.61
C LYS A 181 -20.23 10.22 -3.75
N THR A 182 -19.54 10.28 -2.61
CA THR A 182 -19.49 11.45 -1.73
C THR A 182 -18.04 11.86 -1.49
N ALA A 183 -17.69 13.10 -1.81
CA ALA A 183 -16.35 13.61 -1.56
C ALA A 183 -16.08 13.82 -0.05
N TRP A 184 -14.84 13.62 0.36
CA TRP A 184 -14.36 13.91 1.72
C TRP A 184 -12.94 14.49 1.68
N ILE A 185 -12.46 15.00 2.82
CA ILE A 185 -11.12 15.61 2.93
C ILE A 185 -10.29 14.77 3.90
N PRO A 186 -9.07 14.36 3.53
CA PRO A 186 -8.20 13.61 4.42
C PRO A 186 -7.71 14.48 5.57
N GLN A 187 -7.70 13.87 6.76
CA GLN A 187 -7.36 14.55 7.99
C GLN A 187 -6.50 13.64 8.87
N PRO A 188 -5.19 13.54 8.59
CA PRO A 188 -4.27 12.88 9.50
C PRO A 188 -4.35 13.47 10.91
N SER A 189 -4.06 12.64 11.91
CA SER A 189 -4.14 13.03 13.32
C SER A 189 -3.23 14.22 13.64
N THR A 190 -3.78 15.20 14.36
CA THR A 190 -3.03 16.37 14.86
C THR A 190 -2.48 16.17 16.27
N ALA A 191 -2.58 14.95 16.81
CA ALA A 191 -2.07 14.61 18.14
C ALA A 191 -0.56 14.89 18.25
N GLN A 192 -0.14 15.32 19.43
CA GLN A 192 1.27 15.68 19.71
C GLN A 192 2.01 14.59 20.48
N ASP A 193 1.34 13.49 20.86
CA ASP A 193 1.94 12.32 21.48
C ASP A 193 1.22 11.04 20.98
N PHE A 194 1.58 9.88 21.53
CA PHE A 194 0.96 8.58 21.19
C PHE A 194 -0.10 8.11 22.20
N ARG A 195 -0.39 8.88 23.25
CA ARG A 195 -1.35 8.46 24.29
C ARG A 195 -2.78 8.51 23.81
N HIS A 196 -3.54 7.45 24.08
CA HIS A 196 -4.90 7.20 23.62
C HIS A 196 -5.01 7.20 22.09
N GLY A 197 -4.04 6.60 21.41
CA GLY A 197 -4.04 6.44 19.96
C GLY A 197 -3.50 5.07 19.54
N PHE A 198 -3.77 4.73 18.27
CA PHE A 198 -3.21 3.56 17.62
C PHE A 198 -1.86 3.90 17.02
N ALA A 199 -0.86 3.09 17.34
CA ALA A 199 0.45 3.13 16.71
C ALA A 199 1.14 1.77 16.85
N ALA A 200 1.67 1.24 15.75
CA ALA A 200 2.20 -0.12 15.74
C ALA A 200 3.34 -0.32 14.74
N LEU A 201 4.21 -1.27 15.06
CA LEU A 201 5.12 -1.92 14.12
C LEU A 201 4.48 -3.23 13.62
N ALA A 202 4.60 -3.50 12.33
CA ALA A 202 4.05 -4.69 11.69
C ALA A 202 4.71 -5.97 12.25
N ARG A 203 3.88 -6.86 12.83
CA ARG A 203 4.28 -8.14 13.44
C ARG A 203 3.14 -9.17 13.46
N PHE A 204 2.36 -9.19 12.39
CA PHE A 204 1.20 -10.07 12.24
C PHE A 204 1.56 -11.52 11.88
N PHE A 205 2.76 -11.79 11.36
CA PHE A 205 3.26 -13.15 11.12
C PHE A 205 4.02 -13.72 12.33
N PRO A 206 4.06 -15.05 12.51
CA PRO A 206 4.83 -15.69 13.59
C PRO A 206 6.34 -15.44 13.51
N GLU A 207 6.91 -15.47 12.32
CA GLU A 207 8.33 -15.25 12.05
C GLU A 207 8.73 -13.84 12.50
N GLY A 208 9.83 -13.72 13.24
CA GLY A 208 10.33 -12.44 13.76
C GLY A 208 9.46 -11.75 14.82
N LYS A 209 8.26 -12.26 15.12
CA LYS A 209 7.29 -11.59 16.00
C LYS A 209 7.82 -11.24 17.38
N ALA A 210 8.56 -12.16 18.00
CA ALA A 210 9.12 -11.95 19.34
C ALA A 210 10.15 -10.82 19.35
N LEU A 211 11.02 -10.76 18.33
CA LEU A 211 12.00 -9.69 18.18
C LEU A 211 11.30 -8.34 17.94
N MET A 212 10.35 -8.31 17.00
CA MET A 212 9.58 -7.10 16.69
C MET A 212 8.78 -6.58 17.88
N ALA A 213 8.15 -7.47 18.65
CA ALA A 213 7.43 -7.09 19.86
C ALA A 213 8.36 -6.52 20.93
N GLY A 214 9.56 -7.09 21.11
CA GLY A 214 10.55 -6.54 22.06
C GLY A 214 11.05 -5.14 21.66
N VAL A 215 11.35 -4.93 20.37
CA VAL A 215 11.71 -3.60 19.84
C VAL A 215 10.59 -2.58 20.05
N GLU A 216 9.33 -2.98 19.81
CA GLU A 216 8.16 -2.14 20.03
C GLU A 216 7.95 -1.82 21.52
N GLU A 217 8.14 -2.80 22.42
CA GLU A 217 8.07 -2.58 23.86
C GLU A 217 9.12 -1.58 24.34
N GLU A 218 10.38 -1.69 23.88
CA GLU A 218 11.46 -0.74 24.21
C GLU A 218 11.17 0.67 23.68
N LEU A 219 10.65 0.78 22.45
CA LEU A 219 10.22 2.05 21.86
C LEU A 219 9.16 2.73 22.73
N TRP A 220 8.15 1.98 23.15
CA TRP A 220 7.08 2.54 23.97
C TRP A 220 7.51 2.80 25.41
N ASP A 221 8.38 2.00 26.00
CA ASP A 221 8.89 2.28 27.33
C ASP A 221 9.62 3.63 27.39
N GLU A 222 10.39 3.95 26.35
CA GLU A 222 11.07 5.24 26.27
C GLU A 222 10.13 6.42 25.98
N LEU A 223 9.16 6.26 25.06
CA LEU A 223 8.31 7.37 24.65
C LEU A 223 7.15 7.65 25.61
N ILE A 224 6.59 6.61 26.23
CA ILE A 224 5.40 6.74 27.07
C ILE A 224 5.59 6.24 28.51
N GLY A 225 6.61 5.43 28.79
CA GLY A 225 6.86 4.79 30.08
C GLY A 225 5.88 3.65 30.34
N LEU A 226 6.27 2.40 30.05
CA LEU A 226 5.40 1.26 30.31
C LEU A 226 5.18 1.09 31.82
N ASN A 227 4.00 0.58 32.20
CA ASN A 227 3.57 0.46 33.60
C ASN A 227 3.48 1.79 34.40
N SER A 228 3.59 2.96 33.75
CA SER A 228 3.38 4.26 34.39
C SER A 228 1.90 4.54 34.75
N SER A 229 0.97 3.76 34.19
CA SER A 229 -0.48 3.84 34.40
C SER A 229 -1.08 2.43 34.51
N PRO A 230 -2.13 2.23 35.33
CA PRO A 230 -2.84 0.95 35.42
C PRO A 230 -3.60 0.57 34.14
N SER A 231 -3.89 1.54 33.28
CA SER A 231 -4.49 1.31 31.95
C SER A 231 -3.45 1.56 30.86
N PRO A 232 -3.33 0.67 29.86
CA PRO A 232 -2.57 0.95 28.64
C PRO A 232 -3.07 2.24 27.99
N VAL A 233 -2.11 3.09 27.59
CA VAL A 233 -2.38 4.36 26.92
C VAL A 233 -1.97 4.33 25.46
N ILE A 234 -1.51 3.20 24.94
CA ILE A 234 -1.22 3.05 23.51
C ILE A 234 -1.88 1.77 23.03
N PHE A 235 -2.40 1.82 21.81
CA PHE A 235 -3.18 0.75 21.23
C PHE A 235 -2.48 0.22 19.99
N ASP A 236 -2.65 -1.06 19.74
CA ASP A 236 -2.10 -1.76 18.58
C ASP A 236 -3.26 -2.39 17.80
N ASP A 237 -3.29 -2.15 16.50
CA ASP A 237 -4.14 -2.82 15.53
C ASP A 237 -3.29 -3.27 14.33
N GLN A 238 -3.16 -4.58 14.17
CA GLN A 238 -2.32 -5.19 13.14
C GLN A 238 -3.12 -5.39 11.85
N TYR A 239 -3.14 -4.36 11.01
CA TYR A 239 -3.75 -4.40 9.68
C TYR A 239 -2.78 -5.07 8.69
N ILE A 240 -3.12 -6.28 8.24
CA ILE A 240 -2.36 -7.04 7.22
C ILE A 240 -2.69 -6.49 5.82
N SER A 241 -2.38 -5.21 5.59
CA SER A 241 -2.53 -4.48 4.33
C SER A 241 -1.76 -3.17 4.46
N THR A 242 -0.74 -2.96 3.62
CA THR A 242 0.09 -1.75 3.67
C THR A 242 -0.71 -0.51 3.29
N GLY A 243 -1.52 -0.60 2.23
CA GLY A 243 -2.49 0.40 1.84
C GLY A 243 -3.50 0.69 2.94
N GLY A 244 -3.98 -0.35 3.63
CA GLY A 244 -4.83 -0.21 4.81
C GLY A 244 -4.15 0.58 5.92
N GLN A 245 -2.91 0.26 6.27
CA GLN A 245 -2.11 1.00 7.25
C GLN A 245 -1.90 2.46 6.85
N MET A 246 -1.61 2.75 5.57
CA MET A 246 -1.50 4.12 5.05
C MET A 246 -2.83 4.87 5.18
N PHE A 247 -3.93 4.20 4.87
CA PHE A 247 -5.26 4.79 4.93
C PHE A 247 -5.66 5.16 6.36
N GLU A 248 -5.43 4.29 7.34
CA GLU A 248 -5.78 4.59 8.74
C GLU A 248 -5.03 5.81 9.28
N ILE A 249 -3.80 6.06 8.82
CA ILE A 249 -3.08 7.30 9.12
C ILE A 249 -3.68 8.48 8.36
N LEU A 250 -3.98 8.31 7.06
CA LEU A 250 -4.53 9.34 6.19
C LEU A 250 -5.86 9.94 6.73
N VAL A 251 -6.72 9.09 7.31
CA VAL A 251 -7.99 9.51 7.91
C VAL A 251 -7.88 9.86 9.39
N GLY A 252 -6.68 9.74 9.97
CA GLY A 252 -6.38 10.17 11.34
C GLY A 252 -6.80 9.21 12.44
N HIS A 253 -7.10 7.95 12.11
CA HIS A 253 -7.34 6.90 13.09
C HIS A 253 -6.02 6.47 13.76
N ASP A 254 -4.98 6.31 12.95
CA ASP A 254 -3.66 5.90 13.40
C ASP A 254 -2.70 7.09 13.46
N ARG A 255 -1.78 7.02 14.43
CA ARG A 255 -0.74 8.05 14.66
C ARG A 255 0.59 7.66 14.03
N MET A 256 0.87 6.37 13.96
CA MET A 256 2.07 5.81 13.34
C MET A 256 1.84 4.35 12.93
N GLN A 257 2.43 3.97 11.80
CA GLN A 257 2.60 2.59 11.39
C GLN A 257 4.04 2.42 10.89
N GLY A 258 4.57 1.21 10.95
CA GLY A 258 5.88 0.92 10.36
C GLY A 258 6.09 -0.55 10.10
N ASP A 259 6.88 -0.87 9.08
CA ASP A 259 7.28 -2.24 8.77
C ASP A 259 8.80 -2.37 8.83
N LEU A 260 9.28 -3.04 9.88
CA LEU A 260 10.70 -3.38 10.07
C LEU A 260 10.97 -4.87 9.84
N ARG A 261 9.98 -5.64 9.37
CA ARG A 261 10.12 -7.09 9.19
C ARG A 261 11.30 -7.47 8.30
N PRO A 262 11.65 -6.77 7.20
CA PRO A 262 12.85 -7.12 6.43
C PRO A 262 14.13 -7.14 7.28
N LEU A 263 14.28 -6.19 8.21
CA LEU A 263 15.44 -6.13 9.11
C LEU A 263 15.42 -7.30 10.11
N ALA A 264 14.26 -7.58 10.70
CA ALA A 264 14.09 -8.69 11.63
C ALA A 264 14.35 -10.05 10.97
N TYR A 265 13.89 -10.24 9.73
CA TYR A 265 14.07 -11.48 8.98
C TYR A 265 15.53 -11.69 8.60
N ALA A 266 16.20 -10.65 8.08
CA ALA A 266 17.63 -10.69 7.82
C ALA A 266 18.44 -11.04 9.08
N ARG A 267 18.11 -10.42 10.22
CA ARG A 267 18.78 -10.64 11.50
C ARG A 267 18.62 -12.07 12.05
N LEU A 268 17.47 -12.69 11.79
CA LEU A 268 17.12 -14.02 12.27
C LEU A 268 17.42 -15.13 11.24
N GLY A 269 17.84 -14.77 10.02
CA GLY A 269 18.12 -15.71 8.95
C GLY A 269 16.87 -16.34 8.35
N PHE A 270 15.74 -15.63 8.36
CA PHE A 270 14.53 -16.05 7.65
C PHE A 270 14.61 -15.63 6.18
N ASP A 271 14.39 -16.59 5.30
CA ASP A 271 14.23 -16.38 3.87
C ASP A 271 12.73 -16.28 3.57
N SER A 272 12.16 -15.09 3.80
CA SER A 272 10.73 -14.83 3.64
C SER A 272 10.53 -13.59 2.80
N SER A 273 9.76 -13.75 1.74
CA SER A 273 9.25 -12.67 0.90
C SER A 273 8.02 -11.97 1.51
N LEU A 274 7.48 -12.45 2.64
CA LEU A 274 6.27 -11.88 3.26
C LEU A 274 6.57 -10.58 4.03
N VAL A 275 6.99 -9.55 3.29
CA VAL A 275 7.30 -8.20 3.75
C VAL A 275 6.71 -7.20 2.77
N CYS A 276 6.76 -5.90 3.10
CA CYS A 276 6.40 -4.86 2.16
C CYS A 276 7.37 -4.82 0.96
N HIS A 277 6.84 -4.73 -0.24
CA HIS A 277 7.51 -4.52 -1.52
C HIS A 277 7.10 -3.18 -2.14
N PRO A 278 7.68 -2.76 -3.29
CA PRO A 278 7.38 -1.48 -3.90
C PRO A 278 5.89 -1.34 -4.29
N TYR A 279 5.23 -2.43 -4.68
CA TYR A 279 3.80 -2.41 -5.04
C TYR A 279 2.89 -2.14 -3.84
N ASP A 280 3.22 -2.67 -2.66
CA ASP A 280 2.46 -2.47 -1.41
C ASP A 280 2.48 -1.00 -0.93
N ILE A 281 3.56 -0.26 -1.21
CA ILE A 281 3.80 1.10 -0.69
C ILE A 281 3.72 2.18 -1.78
N CYS A 282 3.40 1.81 -3.02
CA CYS A 282 3.50 2.70 -4.18
C CYS A 282 2.60 3.95 -4.08
N THR A 283 1.55 3.90 -3.26
CA THR A 283 0.58 4.99 -3.06
C THR A 283 0.93 5.90 -1.88
N ALA A 284 2.03 5.64 -1.16
CA ALA A 284 2.34 6.30 0.11
C ALA A 284 2.50 7.83 0.02
N PHE A 285 2.77 8.38 -1.18
CA PHE A 285 2.82 9.83 -1.33
C PHE A 285 1.46 10.50 -1.14
N LEU A 286 0.34 9.80 -1.30
CA LEU A 286 -0.99 10.35 -1.02
C LEU A 286 -1.09 10.80 0.44
N LEU A 287 -0.49 10.05 1.37
CA LEU A 287 -0.36 10.45 2.78
C LEU A 287 0.54 11.68 2.94
N GLN A 288 1.65 11.76 2.19
CA GLN A 288 2.55 12.92 2.21
C GLN A 288 1.84 14.20 1.73
N GLU A 289 1.06 14.14 0.65
CA GLU A 289 0.25 15.28 0.17
C GLU A 289 -0.78 15.72 1.22
N ALA A 290 -1.33 14.78 2.00
CA ALA A 290 -2.25 15.08 3.09
C ALA A 290 -1.56 15.72 4.31
N GLY A 291 -0.22 15.77 4.35
CA GLY A 291 0.58 16.32 5.45
C GLY A 291 1.08 15.28 6.46
N GLY A 292 0.88 14.00 6.19
CA GLY A 292 1.55 12.93 6.91
C GLY A 292 3.01 12.76 6.44
N ILE A 293 3.74 11.89 7.13
CA ILE A 293 5.15 11.60 6.85
C ILE A 293 5.28 10.14 6.46
N VAL A 294 6.11 9.85 5.45
CA VAL A 294 6.51 8.49 5.08
C VAL A 294 8.01 8.51 4.78
N GLU A 295 8.77 7.65 5.46
CA GLU A 295 10.23 7.64 5.46
C GLU A 295 10.80 6.25 5.77
N ALA A 296 12.10 6.06 5.49
CA ALA A 296 12.86 4.93 6.00
C ALA A 296 13.13 5.10 7.51
N PRO A 297 13.50 4.04 8.25
CA PRO A 297 13.75 4.13 9.70
C PRO A 297 14.84 5.11 10.11
N ASP A 298 15.76 5.43 9.20
CA ASP A 298 16.79 6.44 9.41
C ASP A 298 16.30 7.87 9.14
N GLY A 299 15.03 8.07 8.79
CA GLY A 299 14.41 9.36 8.46
C GLY A 299 14.70 9.87 7.05
N THR A 300 15.30 9.06 6.18
CA THR A 300 15.47 9.40 4.76
C THR A 300 14.23 9.06 3.95
N ALA A 301 14.09 9.65 2.76
CA ALA A 301 13.00 9.29 1.85
C ALA A 301 13.10 7.82 1.42
N LEU A 302 11.96 7.13 1.32
CA LEU A 302 11.91 5.78 0.76
C LEU A 302 12.51 5.75 -0.65
N SER A 303 13.30 4.72 -0.92
CA SER A 303 13.92 4.46 -2.22
C SER A 303 13.98 2.95 -2.42
N ALA A 304 13.36 2.52 -3.50
CA ALA A 304 13.41 1.15 -3.99
C ALA A 304 13.14 1.18 -5.50
N PRO A 305 13.72 0.24 -6.27
CA PRO A 305 13.33 0.04 -7.66
C PRO A 305 11.83 -0.28 -7.75
N LEU A 306 11.17 0.14 -8.84
CA LEU A 306 9.79 -0.30 -9.14
C LEU A 306 9.82 -1.73 -9.70
N ASP A 307 9.88 -2.69 -8.79
CA ASP A 307 9.80 -4.13 -9.04
C ASP A 307 8.86 -4.82 -8.02
N THR A 308 8.78 -6.14 -8.08
CA THR A 308 7.94 -6.98 -7.21
C THR A 308 8.71 -7.75 -6.13
N THR A 309 10.01 -7.51 -5.98
CA THR A 309 10.89 -8.40 -5.20
C THR A 309 11.77 -7.68 -4.18
N SER A 310 11.99 -6.39 -4.35
CA SER A 310 12.80 -5.59 -3.42
C SER A 310 12.07 -5.37 -2.11
N SER A 311 12.63 -5.82 -0.98
CA SER A 311 12.02 -5.55 0.32
C SER A 311 12.11 -4.06 0.69
N VAL A 312 11.03 -3.47 1.18
CA VAL A 312 10.95 -2.08 1.64
C VAL A 312 10.78 -2.03 3.16
N VAL A 313 11.65 -1.28 3.83
CA VAL A 313 11.54 -0.96 5.25
C VAL A 313 11.04 0.47 5.37
N TRP A 314 9.93 0.67 6.07
CA TRP A 314 9.27 1.98 6.10
C TRP A 314 8.65 2.33 7.46
N MET A 315 8.49 3.63 7.67
CA MET A 315 7.77 4.25 8.78
C MET A 315 6.82 5.31 8.20
N ALA A 316 5.62 5.41 8.78
CA ALA A 316 4.65 6.43 8.45
C ALA A 316 4.10 7.08 9.73
N PHE A 317 3.87 8.39 9.69
CA PHE A 317 3.40 9.17 10.83
C PHE A 317 2.29 10.13 10.39
N ALA A 318 1.34 10.37 11.29
CA ALA A 318 0.27 11.33 11.04
C ALA A 318 0.76 12.78 10.93
N ASN A 319 1.87 13.12 11.59
CA ASN A 319 2.48 14.46 11.55
C ASN A 319 3.95 14.45 12.00
N GLU A 320 4.65 15.56 11.74
CA GLU A 320 6.08 15.72 12.03
C GLU A 320 6.40 15.68 13.53
N THR A 321 5.55 16.20 14.42
CA THR A 321 5.78 16.16 15.88
C THR A 321 5.94 14.73 16.38
N LEU A 322 5.15 13.80 15.83
CA LEU A 322 5.22 12.39 16.17
C LEU A 322 6.49 11.73 15.58
N ALA A 323 6.83 12.06 14.33
CA ALA A 323 8.04 11.57 13.68
C ALA A 323 9.32 11.99 14.44
N GLU A 324 9.40 13.25 14.87
CA GLU A 324 10.53 13.80 15.64
C GLU A 324 10.77 13.07 16.97
N GLN A 325 9.71 12.58 17.61
CA GLN A 325 9.80 11.79 18.84
C GLN A 325 10.37 10.39 18.57
N VAL A 326 9.91 9.73 17.50
CA VAL A 326 10.25 8.33 17.20
C VAL A 326 11.63 8.19 16.58
N ARG A 327 12.02 9.05 15.63
CA ARG A 327 13.30 8.97 14.88
C ARG A 327 14.54 8.71 15.74
N PRO A 328 14.83 9.47 16.81
CA PRO A 328 16.05 9.25 17.59
C PRO A 328 16.04 7.89 18.33
N VAL A 329 14.88 7.49 18.84
CA VAL A 329 14.71 6.21 19.54
C VAL A 329 14.83 5.05 18.56
N LEU A 330 14.08 5.11 17.47
CA LEU A 330 14.05 4.07 16.45
C LEU A 330 15.43 3.84 15.81
N ARG A 331 16.18 4.91 15.49
CA ARG A 331 17.55 4.77 14.96
C ARG A 331 18.47 4.02 15.92
N ARG A 332 18.32 4.23 17.22
CA ARG A 332 19.09 3.50 18.24
C ARG A 332 18.67 2.04 18.30
N LEU A 333 17.36 1.78 18.43
CA LEU A 333 16.83 0.42 18.51
C LEU A 333 17.15 -0.41 17.26
N VAL A 334 17.06 0.18 16.07
CA VAL A 334 17.44 -0.49 14.82
C VAL A 334 18.89 -0.94 14.86
N LYS A 335 19.81 -0.08 15.33
CA LYS A 335 21.24 -0.41 15.45
C LYS A 335 21.53 -1.47 16.52
N GLU A 336 20.73 -1.52 17.57
CA GLU A 336 20.91 -2.44 18.69
C GLU A 336 20.39 -3.85 18.37
N HIS A 337 19.28 -3.93 17.63
CA HIS A 337 18.54 -5.17 17.43
C HIS A 337 18.76 -5.83 16.06
N PHE A 338 19.09 -5.07 15.01
CA PHE A 338 19.26 -5.55 13.65
C PHE A 338 20.70 -5.38 13.14
#